data_AF-A0A2C9L332-F1
#
_entry.id   AF-A0A2C9L332-F1
#
_cell.length_a   1.000
_cell.length_b   1.000
_cell.length_c   1.000
_cell.angle_alpha   90.00
_cell.angle_beta   90.00
_cell.angle_gamma   90.00
#
_symmetry.space_group_name_H-M   'P 1'
#
loop_
_entity.id
_entity.type
_entity.pdbx_description
1 polymer ?
#
loop_
_entity_poly.entity_id
_entity_poly.type
_entity_poly.pdbx_seq_one_letter_code
_entity_poly.pdbx_strand_id
1 'polypeptide(L)'
;VEDGVTYVKDVYAQTKKMSTYLLAFVVSDFSYIQTTTKDGVLCRAWARQEEVSNTAYALNITTQGLAFFEELFGVIFPLPKLDMIALPDFAAAGMENWGLMTFREWIMLYTKGVTSTAYQQIVALYVSHELAHQVIAF
;
A
#
# COMPACT_ATOMS: atom_id res chain seq x y z
N VAL A 1 31.86 -10.68 -2.69
CA VAL A 1 31.74 -11.53 -3.88
C VAL A 1 32.15 -12.92 -3.46
N GLU A 2 31.23 -13.65 -2.84
CA GLU A 2 31.36 -15.09 -2.70
C GLU A 2 30.51 -15.69 -3.84
N ASP A 3 31.09 -16.63 -4.57
CA ASP A 3 30.45 -17.39 -5.66
C ASP A 3 29.94 -16.61 -6.89
N GLY A 4 30.48 -15.41 -7.16
CA GLY A 4 30.11 -14.63 -8.35
C GLY A 4 28.73 -13.97 -8.30
N VAL A 5 28.03 -14.10 -7.17
CA VAL A 5 26.76 -13.41 -6.91
C VAL A 5 27.05 -12.02 -6.35
N THR A 6 26.47 -11.00 -6.98
CA THR A 6 26.51 -9.62 -6.47
C THR A 6 25.27 -9.40 -5.62
N TYR A 7 25.48 -9.09 -4.34
CA TYR A 7 24.40 -8.74 -3.41
C TYR A 7 24.26 -7.23 -3.32
N VAL A 8 23.02 -6.77 -3.14
CA VAL A 8 22.71 -5.37 -2.81
C VAL A 8 22.20 -5.33 -1.37
N LYS A 9 22.61 -4.31 -0.63
CA LYS A 9 22.12 -4.04 0.73
C LYS A 9 21.33 -2.75 0.72
N ASP A 10 20.01 -2.88 0.86
CA ASP A 10 19.13 -1.74 1.07
C ASP A 10 19.10 -1.34 2.55
N VAL A 11 19.17 -0.05 2.82
CA VAL A 11 19.10 0.54 4.16
C VAL A 11 17.95 1.53 4.18
N TYR A 12 16.93 1.25 5.00
CA TYR A 12 15.76 2.11 5.16
C TYR A 12 15.98 3.14 6.27
N ALA A 13 15.24 4.25 6.18
CA ALA A 13 15.20 5.24 7.25
C ALA A 13 14.65 4.65 8.56
N GLN A 14 15.09 5.19 9.69
CA GLN A 14 14.59 4.79 11.00
C GLN A 14 13.08 5.08 11.11
N THR A 15 12.31 4.09 11.54
CA THR A 15 10.86 4.26 11.75
C THR A 15 10.59 5.18 12.92
N LYS A 16 9.39 5.77 12.95
CA LYS A 16 8.84 6.31 14.20
C LYS A 16 8.57 5.15 15.18
N LYS A 17 8.30 5.49 16.44
CA LYS A 17 7.89 4.49 17.43
C LYS A 17 6.59 3.84 16.98
N MET A 18 6.59 2.53 16.85
CA MET A 18 5.45 1.73 16.41
C MET A 18 5.50 0.36 17.08
N SER A 19 4.35 -0.32 17.16
CA SER A 19 4.26 -1.69 17.65
C SER A 19 5.02 -2.68 16.75
N THR A 20 5.59 -3.74 17.34
CA THR A 20 6.45 -4.68 16.60
C THR A 20 5.73 -5.42 15.48
N TYR A 21 4.42 -5.63 15.59
CA TYR A 21 3.61 -6.33 14.59
C TYR A 21 3.47 -5.56 13.26
N LEU A 22 3.73 -4.25 13.28
CA LEU A 22 3.68 -3.39 12.09
C LEU A 22 4.94 -3.48 11.23
N LEU A 23 6.00 -4.12 11.71
CA LEU A 23 7.24 -4.28 10.96
C LEU A 23 7.01 -5.10 9.69
N ALA A 24 7.38 -4.55 8.52
CA ALA A 24 7.31 -5.23 7.24
C ALA A 24 8.45 -4.81 6.30
N PHE A 25 8.84 -5.73 5.43
CA PHE A 25 9.67 -5.50 4.26
C PHE A 25 9.30 -6.55 3.19
N VAL A 26 9.47 -6.19 1.92
CA VAL A 26 9.19 -7.08 0.79
C VAL A 26 10.38 -7.04 -0.15
N VAL A 27 10.77 -8.21 -0.66
CA VAL A 27 11.75 -8.38 -1.73
C VAL A 27 11.02 -9.03 -2.90
N SER A 28 10.87 -8.30 -3.99
CA SER A 28 10.20 -8.79 -5.20
C SER A 28 10.72 -8.07 -6.44
N ASP A 29 10.33 -8.57 -7.61
CA ASP A 29 10.52 -7.99 -8.94
C ASP A 29 9.27 -7.22 -9.42
N PHE A 30 8.43 -6.78 -8.48
CA PHE A 30 7.17 -6.11 -8.79
C PHE A 30 7.38 -4.73 -9.39
N SER A 31 6.44 -4.34 -10.24
CA SER A 31 6.34 -2.98 -10.76
C SER A 31 5.36 -2.16 -9.94
N TYR A 32 5.44 -0.84 -10.10
CA TYR A 32 4.54 0.08 -9.43
C TYR A 32 4.07 1.23 -10.31
N ILE A 33 2.90 1.75 -9.97
CA ILE A 33 2.47 3.10 -10.35
C ILE A 33 2.51 4.00 -9.12
N GLN A 34 2.61 5.31 -9.33
CA GLN A 34 2.72 6.26 -8.23
C GLN A 34 1.97 7.55 -8.48
N THR A 35 1.71 8.24 -7.38
CA THR A 35 1.17 9.60 -7.35
C THR A 35 1.62 10.28 -6.05
N THR A 36 1.38 11.57 -5.92
CA THR A 36 1.73 12.35 -4.74
C THR A 36 0.47 13.04 -4.22
N THR A 37 0.22 12.97 -2.91
CA THR A 37 -0.89 13.71 -2.31
C THR A 37 -0.63 15.22 -2.35
N LYS A 38 -1.66 16.01 -2.06
CA LYS A 38 -1.53 17.48 -1.99
C LYS A 38 -0.50 17.90 -0.94
N ASP A 39 -0.39 17.14 0.14
CA ASP A 39 0.53 17.39 1.26
C ASP A 39 1.93 16.76 1.05
N GLY A 40 2.20 16.23 -0.15
CA GLY A 40 3.53 15.77 -0.55
C GLY A 40 3.86 14.32 -0.19
N VAL A 41 2.89 13.53 0.28
CA VAL A 41 3.11 12.11 0.57
C VAL A 41 3.19 11.33 -0.73
N LEU A 42 4.30 10.60 -0.94
CA LEU A 42 4.48 9.73 -2.09
C LEU A 42 3.67 8.43 -1.90
N CYS A 43 2.66 8.21 -2.73
CA CYS A 43 1.86 6.99 -2.71
C CYS A 43 2.24 6.10 -3.90
N ARG A 44 2.53 4.82 -3.63
CA ARG A 44 2.85 3.85 -4.68
C ARG A 44 2.01 2.58 -4.54
N ALA A 45 1.57 2.04 -5.66
CA ALA A 45 0.85 0.78 -5.71
C ALA A 45 1.65 -0.25 -6.51
N TRP A 46 2.05 -1.32 -5.83
CA TRP A 46 2.92 -2.37 -6.31
C TRP A 46 2.12 -3.64 -6.63
N ALA A 47 2.45 -4.29 -7.75
CA ALA A 47 1.91 -5.60 -8.12
C ALA A 47 2.84 -6.28 -9.13
N ARG A 48 2.50 -7.53 -9.51
CA ARG A 48 3.15 -8.20 -10.65
C ARG A 48 3.05 -7.34 -11.91
N GLN A 49 4.03 -7.46 -12.80
CA GLN A 49 4.17 -6.62 -14.00
C GLN A 49 2.89 -6.57 -14.85
N GLU A 50 2.20 -7.70 -15.00
CA GLU A 50 0.98 -7.85 -15.78
C GLU A 50 -0.28 -7.29 -15.07
N GLU A 51 -0.22 -7.10 -13.75
CA GLU A 51 -1.33 -6.64 -12.92
C GLU A 51 -1.19 -5.18 -12.45
N VAL A 52 -0.01 -4.57 -12.59
CA VAL A 52 0.27 -3.23 -12.03
C VAL A 52 -0.72 -2.16 -12.51
N SER A 53 -1.21 -2.24 -13.74
CA SER A 53 -2.22 -1.31 -14.25
C SER A 53 -3.56 -1.41 -13.53
N ASN A 54 -3.89 -2.57 -12.96
CA ASN A 54 -5.14 -2.82 -12.24
C ASN A 54 -5.12 -2.23 -10.81
N THR A 55 -3.99 -1.69 -10.36
CA THR A 55 -3.86 -1.03 -9.04
C THR A 55 -4.32 0.43 -9.03
N ALA A 56 -4.60 1.02 -10.20
CA ALA A 56 -4.91 2.45 -10.34
C ALA A 56 -6.12 2.89 -9.51
N TYR A 57 -7.13 2.03 -9.37
CA TYR A 57 -8.31 2.31 -8.56
C TYR A 57 -7.96 2.39 -7.07
N ALA A 58 -7.21 1.41 -6.54
CA ALA A 58 -6.76 1.41 -5.15
C ALA A 58 -5.86 2.62 -4.83
N LEU A 59 -4.95 2.98 -5.74
CA LEU A 59 -4.09 4.15 -5.59
C LEU A 59 -4.90 5.46 -5.52
N ASN A 60 -5.93 5.58 -6.36
CA ASN A 60 -6.82 6.73 -6.36
C ASN A 60 -7.63 6.83 -5.05
N ILE A 61 -8.12 5.71 -4.51
CA ILE A 61 -8.80 5.68 -3.20
C ILE A 61 -7.84 6.07 -2.09
N THR A 62 -6.61 5.56 -2.12
CA THR A 62 -5.60 5.84 -1.09
C THR A 62 -5.29 7.34 -1.00
N THR A 63 -5.09 7.99 -2.14
CA THR A 63 -4.77 9.42 -2.15
C THR A 63 -5.93 10.31 -1.71
N GLN A 64 -7.15 10.00 -2.14
CA GLN A 64 -8.33 10.75 -1.70
C GLN A 64 -8.68 10.47 -0.24
N GLY A 65 -8.57 9.21 0.17
CA GLY A 65 -8.86 8.73 1.51
C GLY A 65 -7.87 9.27 2.54
N LEU A 66 -6.59 9.43 2.18
CA LEU A 66 -5.59 9.95 3.11
C LEU A 66 -5.94 11.39 3.49
N ALA A 67 -6.19 12.25 2.49
CA ALA A 67 -6.62 13.62 2.72
C ALA A 67 -7.93 13.69 3.53
N PHE A 68 -8.89 12.80 3.23
CA PHE A 68 -10.13 12.71 3.99
C PHE A 68 -9.89 12.36 5.46
N PHE A 69 -9.05 11.37 5.76
CA PHE A 69 -8.78 10.96 7.15
C PHE A 69 -7.94 12.00 7.90
N GLU A 70 -7.00 12.65 7.23
CA GLU A 70 -6.23 13.76 7.83
C GLU A 70 -7.16 14.92 8.22
N GLU A 71 -8.11 15.28 7.36
CA GLU A 71 -9.12 16.29 7.66
C GLU A 71 -10.07 15.84 8.79
N LEU A 72 -10.57 14.60 8.72
CA LEU A 72 -11.54 14.07 9.67
C LEU A 72 -10.97 13.96 11.09
N PHE A 73 -9.73 13.47 11.22
CA PHE A 73 -9.11 13.24 12.53
C PHE A 73 -8.23 14.41 13.00
N GLY A 74 -7.92 15.36 12.12
CA GLY A 74 -7.02 16.47 12.43
C GLY A 74 -5.57 16.04 12.68
N VAL A 75 -5.17 14.88 12.14
CA VAL A 75 -3.83 14.29 12.30
C VAL A 75 -3.21 14.11 10.93
N ILE A 76 -2.06 14.74 10.71
CA ILE A 76 -1.29 14.61 9.46
C ILE A 76 -0.56 13.28 9.44
N PHE A 77 -0.59 12.59 8.31
CA PHE A 77 0.13 11.36 8.11
C PHE A 77 1.64 11.57 8.29
N PRO A 78 2.29 10.85 9.22
CA PRO A 78 3.60 11.24 9.70
C PRO A 78 4.78 10.78 8.83
N LEU A 79 4.54 9.96 7.80
CA LEU A 79 5.59 9.33 6.98
C LEU A 79 5.65 9.97 5.59
N PRO A 80 6.83 10.03 4.95
CA PRO A 80 7.00 10.67 3.64
C PRO A 80 6.38 9.88 2.48
N LYS A 81 6.03 8.61 2.72
CA LYS A 81 5.49 7.71 1.71
C LYS A 81 4.47 6.74 2.31
N LEU A 82 3.57 6.28 1.46
CA LEU A 82 2.64 5.19 1.74
C LEU A 82 2.63 4.22 0.54
N ASP A 83 3.17 3.03 0.77
CA ASP A 83 3.13 1.97 -0.24
C ASP A 83 1.92 1.07 0.01
N MET A 84 1.35 0.56 -1.07
CA MET A 84 0.44 -0.58 -1.05
C MET A 84 0.92 -1.66 -2.01
N ILE A 85 0.82 -2.93 -1.64
CA ILE A 85 1.30 -4.05 -2.46
C ILE A 85 0.28 -5.18 -2.54
N ALA A 86 -0.03 -5.60 -3.76
CA ALA A 86 -0.90 -6.73 -4.06
C ALA A 86 -0.08 -8.02 -4.10
N LEU A 87 -0.30 -8.91 -3.14
CA LEU A 87 0.43 -10.17 -2.95
C LEU A 87 -0.36 -11.36 -3.52
N PRO A 88 0.27 -12.21 -4.37
CA PRO A 88 -0.37 -13.39 -4.97
C PRO A 88 -0.84 -14.42 -3.94
N ASP A 89 -0.03 -14.63 -2.91
CA ASP A 89 -0.33 -15.52 -1.79
C ASP A 89 -0.12 -14.76 -0.49
N PHE A 90 -1.20 -14.59 0.27
CA PHE A 90 -1.21 -13.85 1.52
C PHE A 90 -2.26 -14.45 2.45
N ALA A 91 -1.91 -14.74 3.70
CA ALA A 91 -2.82 -15.45 4.60
C ALA A 91 -4.01 -14.59 5.04
N ALA A 92 -3.78 -13.31 5.34
CA ALA A 92 -4.83 -12.34 5.68
C ALA A 92 -5.47 -11.74 4.42
N ALA A 93 -6.53 -10.97 4.59
CA ALA A 93 -7.10 -10.18 3.50
C ALA A 93 -6.18 -9.00 3.19
N GLY A 94 -6.00 -8.10 4.15
CA GLY A 94 -5.04 -7.01 4.15
C GLY A 94 -4.27 -6.94 5.48
N MET A 95 -3.23 -6.10 5.52
CA MET A 95 -2.51 -5.77 6.75
C MET A 95 -1.95 -4.35 6.68
N GLU A 96 -2.09 -3.62 7.78
CA GLU A 96 -1.85 -2.18 7.88
C GLU A 96 -0.40 -1.77 8.17
N ASN A 97 0.60 -2.59 7.81
CA ASN A 97 1.99 -2.31 8.16
C ASN A 97 2.37 -0.86 7.81
N TRP A 98 2.93 -0.12 8.78
CA TRP A 98 2.92 1.34 8.73
C TRP A 98 3.78 1.87 7.57
N GLY A 99 3.13 2.52 6.61
CA GLY A 99 3.76 2.98 5.36
C GLY A 99 3.94 1.90 4.29
N LEU A 100 3.55 0.64 4.51
CA LEU A 100 3.58 -0.47 3.53
C LEU A 100 2.36 -1.39 3.73
N MET A 101 1.19 -0.98 3.27
CA MET A 101 -0.02 -1.79 3.36
C MET A 101 0.06 -3.00 2.41
N THR A 102 -0.19 -4.20 2.92
CA THR A 102 -0.16 -5.44 2.10
C THR A 102 -1.57 -5.96 1.89
N PHE A 103 -1.88 -6.45 0.69
CA PHE A 103 -3.21 -6.91 0.31
C PHE A 103 -3.14 -8.23 -0.45
N ARG A 104 -4.17 -9.07 -0.34
CA ARG A 104 -4.46 -10.07 -1.39
C ARG A 104 -4.83 -9.35 -2.69
N GLU A 105 -4.45 -9.93 -3.83
CA GLU A 105 -4.71 -9.34 -5.14
C GLU A 105 -6.18 -8.96 -5.36
N TRP A 106 -7.12 -9.87 -5.06
CA TRP A 106 -8.54 -9.65 -5.34
C TRP A 106 -9.19 -8.51 -4.54
N ILE A 107 -8.56 -8.02 -3.46
CA ILE A 107 -9.05 -6.87 -2.67
C ILE A 107 -8.31 -5.56 -2.97
N MET A 108 -7.36 -5.57 -3.91
CA MET A 108 -6.62 -4.37 -4.32
C MET A 108 -6.70 -4.12 -5.83
N LEU A 109 -6.76 -5.17 -6.65
CA LEU A 109 -6.80 -5.07 -8.11
C LEU A 109 -8.23 -4.86 -8.62
N TYR A 110 -8.38 -3.92 -9.56
CA TYR A 110 -9.64 -3.62 -10.22
C TYR A 110 -9.42 -3.31 -11.70
N THR A 111 -10.17 -4.00 -12.55
CA THR A 111 -10.18 -3.78 -13.99
C THR A 111 -11.57 -3.33 -14.44
N LYS A 112 -11.66 -2.10 -14.94
CA LYS A 112 -12.92 -1.51 -15.40
C LYS A 112 -13.52 -2.35 -16.54
N GLY A 113 -14.80 -2.72 -16.40
CA GLY A 113 -15.52 -3.53 -17.39
C GLY A 113 -15.30 -5.05 -17.26
N VAL A 114 -14.42 -5.49 -16.35
CA VAL A 114 -14.16 -6.91 -16.06
C VAL A 114 -14.55 -7.24 -14.63
N THR A 115 -14.06 -6.46 -13.65
CA THR A 115 -14.37 -6.64 -12.24
C THR A 115 -15.80 -6.17 -11.93
N SER A 116 -16.56 -6.97 -11.18
CA SER A 116 -17.95 -6.63 -10.83
C SER A 116 -18.02 -5.45 -9.86
N THR A 117 -19.16 -4.75 -9.83
CA THR A 117 -19.41 -3.65 -8.89
C THR A 117 -19.30 -4.09 -7.42
N ALA A 118 -19.69 -5.34 -7.12
CA ALA A 118 -19.54 -5.90 -5.77
C ALA A 118 -18.06 -6.00 -5.38
N TYR A 119 -17.20 -6.51 -6.28
CA TYR A 119 -15.76 -6.54 -6.02
C TYR A 119 -15.14 -5.14 -6.00
N GLN A 120 -15.62 -4.21 -6.84
CA GLN A 120 -15.19 -2.82 -6.78
C GLN A 120 -15.43 -2.20 -5.38
N GLN A 121 -16.61 -2.44 -4.80
CA GLN A 121 -16.93 -2.00 -3.43
C GLN A 121 -16.05 -2.66 -2.39
N ILE A 122 -15.73 -3.96 -2.55
CA ILE A 122 -14.81 -4.66 -1.66
C ILE A 122 -13.42 -4.03 -1.71
N VAL A 123 -12.87 -3.76 -2.91
CA VAL A 123 -11.57 -3.09 -3.05
C VAL A 123 -11.60 -1.74 -2.32
N ALA A 124 -12.66 -0.95 -2.52
CA ALA A 124 -12.80 0.32 -1.84
C ALA A 124 -12.87 0.20 -0.32
N LEU A 125 -13.61 -0.78 0.19
CA LEU A 125 -13.78 -1.04 1.62
C LEU A 125 -12.44 -1.41 2.27
N TYR A 126 -11.72 -2.39 1.73
CA TYR A 126 -10.49 -2.88 2.33
C TYR A 126 -9.34 -1.87 2.20
N VAL A 127 -9.20 -1.21 1.06
CA VAL A 127 -8.20 -0.13 0.91
C VAL A 127 -8.47 0.98 1.93
N SER A 128 -9.73 1.36 2.12
CA SER A 128 -10.09 2.37 3.13
C SER A 128 -9.87 1.87 4.56
N HIS A 129 -10.08 0.58 4.82
CA HIS A 129 -9.83 -0.06 6.13
C HIS A 129 -8.35 0.03 6.53
N GLU A 130 -7.45 -0.47 5.67
CA GLU A 130 -6.01 -0.43 5.96
C GLU A 130 -5.48 0.99 6.03
N LEU A 131 -6.05 1.89 5.22
CA LEU A 131 -5.69 3.32 5.24
C LEU A 131 -6.10 3.99 6.54
N ALA A 132 -7.30 3.68 7.08
CA ALA A 132 -7.75 4.24 8.35
C ALA A 132 -6.77 3.91 9.48
N HIS A 133 -6.28 2.67 9.53
CA HIS A 133 -5.26 2.24 10.50
C HIS A 133 -4.00 3.11 10.47
N GLN A 134 -3.60 3.63 9.30
CA GLN A 134 -2.41 4.49 9.18
C GLN A 134 -2.48 5.78 10.00
N VAL A 135 -3.70 6.24 10.31
CA VAL A 135 -3.97 7.50 11.01
C VAL A 135 -4.46 7.26 12.43
N ILE A 136 -5.18 6.16 12.69
CA ILE A 136 -5.81 5.90 14.00
C ILE A 136 -5.04 4.91 14.90
N ALA A 137 -4.17 4.05 14.35
CA ALA A 137 -3.47 3.01 15.09
C ALA A 137 -1.98 3.37 15.23
N PHE A 138 -1.50 3.48 16.47
CA PHE A 138 -0.08 3.67 16.83
C PHE A 138 0.43 2.50 17.67
#